data_AF-A0A259D863-F1
#
_entry.id   AF-A0A259D863-F1
#
_cell.length_a   1.000
_cell.length_b   1.000
_cell.length_c   1.000
_cell.angle_alpha   90.00
_cell.angle_beta   90.00
_cell.angle_gamma   90.00
#
_symmetry.space_group_name_H-M   'P 1'
#
loop_
_entity.id
_entity.type
_entity.pdbx_description
1 polymer ?
#
loop_
_entity_poly.entity_id
_entity_poly.type
_entity_poly.pdbx_seq_one_letter_code
_entity_poly.pdbx_strand_id
1 'polypeptide(L)'
;MSERFSGLTKLIRQPAARLLAHANAELDTELTSPASASVEVVLAELDQKGAVIDMLRLLSVALPPRERVWWACLAARDSLAPGAKVPPPLA
;
A
#
# COMPACT_ATOMS: atom_id res chain seq x y z
N MET A 1 -11.05 14.67 8.32
CA MET A 1 -10.26 13.44 8.11
C MET A 1 -11.25 12.32 7.81
N SER A 2 -11.04 11.58 6.73
CA SER A 2 -11.92 10.46 6.36
C SER A 2 -11.72 9.30 7.34
N GLU A 3 -12.82 8.76 7.88
CA GLU A 3 -12.86 7.52 8.68
C GLU A 3 -12.50 6.28 7.83
N ARG A 4 -12.30 6.43 6.52
CA ARG A 4 -12.04 5.33 5.57
C ARG A 4 -10.93 4.36 5.99
N PHE A 5 -9.90 4.87 6.64
CA PHE A 5 -8.73 4.09 7.04
C PHE A 5 -8.74 3.72 8.52
N SER A 6 -9.84 3.92 9.25
CA SER A 6 -9.94 3.49 10.65
C SER A 6 -10.08 1.96 10.75
N GLY A 7 -9.45 1.37 11.76
CA GLY A 7 -9.65 -0.05 12.09
C GLY A 7 -9.04 -1.07 11.11
N LEU A 8 -7.99 -0.73 10.36
CA LEU A 8 -7.34 -1.65 9.41
C LEU A 8 -6.58 -2.79 10.14
N THR A 9 -7.26 -3.91 10.34
CA THR A 9 -6.76 -5.03 11.18
C THR A 9 -5.59 -5.81 10.58
N LYS A 10 -5.46 -5.83 9.25
CA LYS A 10 -4.40 -6.57 8.57
C LYS A 10 -3.06 -5.83 8.56
N LEU A 11 -3.03 -4.52 8.83
CA LEU A 11 -1.81 -3.74 8.73
C LEU A 11 -0.84 -4.03 9.88
N ILE A 12 0.45 -3.99 9.58
CA ILE A 12 1.50 -4.09 10.59
C ILE A 12 1.46 -2.82 11.45
N ARG A 13 1.37 -2.99 12.77
CA ARG A 13 1.31 -1.88 13.75
C ARG A 13 2.70 -1.29 14.02
N GLN A 14 3.26 -0.63 13.02
CA GLN A 14 4.50 0.14 13.10
C GLN A 14 4.33 1.48 12.36
N PRO A 15 5.13 2.51 12.67
CA PRO A 15 5.11 3.76 11.92
C PRO A 15 5.38 3.52 10.43
N ALA A 16 4.67 4.25 9.56
CA ALA A 16 4.80 4.10 8.11
C ALA A 16 6.25 4.30 7.64
N ALA A 17 6.93 5.30 8.18
CA ALA A 17 8.33 5.60 7.86
C ALA A 17 9.28 4.43 8.16
N ARG A 18 9.03 3.66 9.23
CA ARG A 18 9.85 2.49 9.59
C ARG A 18 9.68 1.36 8.58
N LEU A 19 8.45 1.14 8.13
CA LEU A 19 8.13 0.09 7.15
C LEU A 19 8.74 0.42 5.78
N LEU A 20 8.64 1.69 5.37
CA LEU A 20 9.26 2.21 4.14
C LEU A 20 10.78 2.08 4.17
N ALA A 21 11.42 2.51 5.27
CA ALA A 21 12.87 2.40 5.44
C ALA A 21 13.35 0.94 5.39
N HIS A 22 12.64 0.01 6.04
CA HIS A 22 12.98 -1.42 5.98
C HIS A 22 12.91 -1.98 4.56
N ALA A 23 11.98 -1.48 3.74
CA ALA A 23 11.81 -1.91 2.36
C ALA A 23 12.69 -1.14 1.36
N ASN A 24 13.51 -0.19 1.82
CA ASN A 24 14.25 0.75 0.99
C ASN A 24 13.35 1.44 -0.05
N ALA A 25 12.18 1.91 0.41
CA ALA A 25 11.17 2.58 -0.40
C ALA A 25 10.91 4.00 0.14
N GLU A 26 10.58 4.92 -0.74
CA GLU A 26 10.31 6.32 -0.43
C GLU A 26 8.96 6.74 -1.00
N LEU A 27 8.29 7.72 -0.39
CA LEU A 27 7.09 8.32 -0.95
C LEU A 27 7.48 9.61 -1.66
N ASP A 28 6.93 9.85 -2.85
CA ASP A 28 7.24 11.05 -3.62
C ASP A 28 6.45 12.26 -3.10
N THR A 29 5.28 12.01 -2.48
CA THR A 29 4.42 13.02 -1.88
C THR A 29 4.99 13.51 -0.55
N GLU A 30 5.22 14.82 -0.44
CA GLU A 30 5.59 15.46 0.82
C GLU A 30 4.49 15.27 1.86
N LEU A 31 4.85 14.83 3.07
CA LEU A 31 3.93 14.59 4.18
C LEU A 31 4.09 15.65 5.27
N THR A 32 2.96 16.02 5.88
CA THR A 32 2.88 16.89 7.06
C THR A 32 2.73 16.09 8.35
N SER A 33 2.31 14.82 8.24
CA SER A 33 2.29 13.89 9.37
C SER A 33 3.70 13.61 9.89
N PRO A 34 3.85 13.42 11.22
CA PRO A 34 5.15 13.15 11.81
C PRO A 34 5.69 11.79 11.39
N ALA A 35 7.01 11.59 11.45
CA ALA A 35 7.64 10.30 11.12
C ALA A 35 7.16 9.11 11.98
N SER A 36 6.59 9.40 13.16
CA SER A 36 5.97 8.40 14.05
C SER A 36 4.52 8.05 13.68
N ALA A 37 3.94 8.70 12.67
CA ALA A 37 2.56 8.48 12.25
C ALA A 37 2.32 7.02 11.84
N SER A 38 1.13 6.51 12.18
CA SER A 38 0.70 5.18 11.79
C SER A 38 0.37 5.13 10.29
N VAL A 39 0.27 3.92 9.75
CA VAL A 39 -0.07 3.70 8.33
C VAL A 39 -1.43 4.29 7.99
N GLU A 40 -2.42 4.21 8.88
CA GLU A 40 -3.76 4.76 8.69
C GLU A 40 -3.74 6.28 8.50
N VAL A 41 -2.94 6.98 9.33
CA VAL A 41 -2.81 8.44 9.27
C VAL A 41 -2.14 8.87 7.96
N VAL A 42 -1.06 8.18 7.57
CA VAL A 42 -0.37 8.48 6.31
C VAL A 42 -1.24 8.17 5.11
N LEU A 43 -1.99 7.05 5.11
CA LEU A 43 -2.96 6.74 4.05
C LEU A 43 -4.05 7.80 3.94
N ALA A 44 -4.57 8.29 5.06
CA ALA A 44 -5.58 9.34 5.06
C ALA A 44 -5.05 10.67 4.51
N GLU A 45 -3.78 10.99 4.77
CA GLU A 45 -3.12 12.17 4.20
C GLU A 45 -2.87 12.02 2.69
N LEU A 46 -2.35 10.88 2.25
CA LEU A 46 -2.11 10.59 0.84
C LEU A 46 -3.41 10.60 0.03
N ASP A 47 -4.50 10.04 0.58
CA ASP A 47 -5.84 10.07 -0.03
C ASP A 47 -6.37 11.50 -0.20
N GLN A 48 -6.19 12.34 0.83
CA GLN A 48 -6.55 13.78 0.76
C GLN A 48 -5.75 14.53 -0.31
N LYS A 49 -4.51 14.13 -0.55
CA LYS A 49 -3.62 14.69 -1.57
C LYS A 49 -3.82 14.06 -2.96
N GLY A 50 -4.69 13.05 -3.10
CA GLY A 50 -4.89 12.31 -4.34
C GLY A 50 -3.67 11.49 -4.79
N ALA A 51 -2.75 11.18 -3.86
CA ALA A 51 -1.47 10.53 -4.12
C ALA A 51 -1.61 9.00 -4.23
N VAL A 52 -2.38 8.53 -5.21
CA VAL A 52 -2.77 7.11 -5.34
C VAL A 52 -1.55 6.18 -5.49
N ILE A 53 -0.52 6.59 -6.23
CA ILE A 53 0.69 5.78 -6.42
C ILE A 53 1.44 5.57 -5.10
N ASP A 54 1.56 6.60 -4.28
CA ASP A 54 2.20 6.51 -2.96
C ASP A 54 1.34 5.71 -1.97
N MET A 55 0.02 5.76 -2.08
CA MET A 55 -0.86 4.87 -1.32
C MET A 55 -0.58 3.40 -1.65
N LEU A 56 -0.47 3.06 -2.94
CA LEU A 56 -0.12 1.70 -3.37
C LEU A 56 1.29 1.30 -2.89
N ARG A 57 2.25 2.22 -2.98
CA ARG A 57 3.62 1.99 -2.50
C ARG A 57 3.64 1.71 -1.00
N LEU A 58 2.94 2.51 -0.19
CA LEU A 58 2.81 2.29 1.26
C LEU A 58 2.12 0.94 1.57
N LEU A 59 1.04 0.60 0.88
CA LEU A 59 0.35 -0.69 1.06
C LEU A 59 1.25 -1.88 0.69
N SER A 60 2.12 -1.72 -0.32
CA SER A 60 3.05 -2.75 -0.77
C SER A 60 4.12 -3.12 0.27
N VAL A 61 4.28 -2.32 1.32
CA VAL A 61 5.19 -2.60 2.45
C VAL A 61 4.45 -2.83 3.77
N ALA A 62 3.26 -2.25 3.94
CA ALA A 62 2.51 -2.30 5.20
C ALA A 62 1.64 -3.55 5.39
N LEU A 63 1.26 -4.21 4.31
CA LEU A 63 0.50 -5.46 4.37
C LEU A 63 1.38 -6.65 4.83
N PRO A 64 0.81 -7.71 5.41
CA PRO A 64 1.53 -8.95 5.66
C PRO A 64 2.06 -9.56 4.35
N PRO A 65 3.23 -10.21 4.33
CA PRO A 65 3.83 -10.72 3.09
C PRO A 65 2.88 -11.54 2.20
N ARG A 66 2.09 -12.43 2.80
CA ARG A 66 1.10 -13.24 2.07
C ARG A 66 0.00 -12.40 1.42
N GLU A 67 -0.50 -11.39 2.13
CA GLU A 67 -1.54 -10.49 1.63
C GLU A 67 -1.02 -9.59 0.50
N ARG A 68 0.24 -9.14 0.60
CA ARG A 68 0.91 -8.37 -0.47
C ARG A 68 0.94 -9.12 -1.79
N VAL A 69 1.39 -10.38 -1.76
CA VAL A 69 1.45 -11.23 -2.96
C VAL A 69 0.04 -11.45 -3.51
N TRP A 70 -0.93 -11.77 -2.65
CA TRP A 70 -2.31 -11.99 -3.09
C TRP A 70 -2.91 -10.75 -3.77
N TRP A 71 -2.72 -9.56 -3.21
CA TRP A 71 -3.15 -8.29 -3.82
C TRP A 71 -2.46 -8.03 -5.15
N ALA A 72 -1.15 -8.23 -5.23
CA ALA A 72 -0.42 -8.06 -6.49
C ALA A 72 -0.94 -9.01 -7.58
N CYS A 73 -1.21 -10.27 -7.25
CA CYS A 73 -1.77 -11.23 -8.18
C CYS A 73 -3.20 -10.87 -8.63
N LEU A 74 -4.03 -10.35 -7.72
CA LEU A 74 -5.39 -9.89 -8.05
C LEU A 74 -5.34 -8.68 -8.98
N ALA A 75 -4.53 -7.67 -8.65
CA ALA A 75 -4.35 -6.48 -9.47
C ALA A 75 -3.77 -6.80 -10.85
N ALA A 76 -2.81 -7.74 -10.94
CA ALA A 76 -2.26 -8.19 -12.21
C ALA A 76 -3.32 -8.87 -13.08
N ARG A 77 -4.20 -9.68 -12.48
CA ARG A 77 -5.31 -10.32 -13.20
C ARG A 77 -6.30 -9.29 -13.74
N ASP A 78 -6.66 -8.30 -12.94
CA ASP A 78 -7.61 -7.25 -13.33
C ASP A 78 -7.03 -6.28 -14.36
N SER A 79 -5.70 -6.22 -14.47
CA SER A 79 -5.00 -5.42 -15.48
C SER A 79 -4.91 -6.10 -16.85
N LEU A 80 -5.34 -7.36 -16.98
CA LEU A 80 -5.35 -8.07 -18.26
C LEU A 80 -6.48 -7.58 -19.16
N ALA A 81 -6.22 -7.49 -20.47
CA ALA A 81 -7.25 -7.20 -21.45
C ALA A 81 -8.35 -8.28 -21.43
N PRO A 82 -9.63 -7.93 -21.71
CA PRO A 82 -10.71 -8.92 -21.79
C PRO A 82 -10.37 -10.07 -22.74
N GLY A 83 -10.47 -11.31 -22.24
CA GLY A 83 -10.16 -12.51 -23.02
C GLY A 83 -8.67 -12.86 -23.13
N ALA A 84 -7.77 -12.06 -22.57
CA ALA A 84 -6.36 -12.41 -22.49
C ALA A 84 -6.16 -13.64 -21.58
N LYS A 85 -5.25 -14.54 -21.99
CA LYS A 85 -4.89 -15.71 -21.17
C LYS A 85 -4.01 -15.27 -20.01
N VAL A 86 -4.33 -15.76 -18.80
CA VAL A 86 -3.46 -15.58 -17.63
C VAL A 86 -2.18 -16.41 -17.86
N PRO A 87 -0.98 -15.82 -17.77
CA PRO A 87 0.26 -16.59 -17.89
C PRO A 87 0.34 -17.64 -16.77
N PRO A 88 0.90 -18.83 -17.05
CA PRO A 88 1.06 -19.87 -16.03
C PRO A 88 1.98 -19.38 -14.91
N PRO A 89 1.85 -19.92 -13.68
CA PRO A 89 2.79 -19.63 -12.60
C PRO A 89 4.21 -19.98 -13.03
N LEU A 90 5.18 -19.19 -12.55
CA LEU A 90 6.61 -19.49 -12.73
C LEU A 90 6.91 -20.81 -12.01
N ALA A 91 7.41 -21.79 -12.76
CA ALA A 91 7.81 -23.11 -12.25
C ALA A 91 9.15 -23.06 -11.52
#